data_AF-A0A2H0QF66-F1
#
_entry.id   AF-A0A2H0QF66-F1
#
_cell.length_a   1.000
_cell.length_b   1.000
_cell.length_c   1.000
_cell.angle_alpha   90.00
_cell.angle_beta   90.00
_cell.angle_gamma   90.00
#
_symmetry.space_group_name_H-M   'P 1'
#
loop_
_entity.id
_entity.type
_entity.pdbx_description
1 polymer ?
#
loop_
_entity_poly.entity_id
_entity_poly.type
_entity_poly.pdbx_seq_one_letter_code
_entity_poly.pdbx_strand_id
1 'polypeptide(L)'
;EERFGDSLSLQDIADKTNSSYTTIREIKKGILKNLSVKKALEISKRLDGPKNLEELVKETKTADPNEAQELSRRFSHLFDFNMMPEKFDDLIANKDFSKILWAAFSVSHISRKEILYRWGKDGEDKLEYLLELGIVIEESGLIKGVAEKAGGDIKSAYKQLGIGYGLYNIANAEKEENWISLQTNSVNLTFVREFREDLRALFAKFDEKSNSSKYAGNKRVLFGMIFDRYLEDIHEEDLNQ
;
A
#
# COMPACT_ATOMS: atom_id res chain seq x y z
N GLU A 1 -24.56 -3.84 -49.36
CA GLU A 1 -23.23 -4.28 -48.91
C GLU A 1 -22.62 -3.17 -48.07
N GLU A 2 -22.91 -3.16 -46.76
CA GLU A 2 -22.22 -2.31 -45.80
C GLU A 2 -21.09 -3.14 -45.18
N ARG A 3 -19.85 -2.72 -45.43
CA ARG A 3 -18.63 -3.31 -44.87
C ARG A 3 -18.58 -3.04 -43.36
N PHE A 4 -19.10 -3.98 -42.58
CA PHE A 4 -18.70 -4.13 -41.18
C PHE A 4 -17.24 -4.61 -41.18
N GLY A 5 -16.38 -3.88 -40.46
CA GLY A 5 -14.93 -4.04 -40.48
C GLY A 5 -14.45 -5.47 -40.24
N ASP A 6 -13.36 -5.83 -40.92
CA ASP A 6 -12.71 -7.13 -40.82
C ASP A 6 -12.55 -7.57 -39.36
N SER A 7 -13.15 -8.70 -38.99
CA SER A 7 -12.89 -9.31 -37.70
C SER A 7 -11.41 -9.72 -37.67
N LEU A 8 -10.60 -9.06 -36.85
CA LEU A 8 -9.19 -9.41 -36.64
C LEU A 8 -9.07 -10.92 -36.38
N SER A 9 -8.24 -11.60 -37.18
CA SER A 9 -7.97 -13.02 -36.96
C SER A 9 -7.19 -13.21 -35.66
N LEU A 10 -7.22 -14.42 -35.11
CA LEU A 10 -6.43 -14.75 -33.92
C LEU A 10 -4.93 -14.52 -34.15
N GLN A 11 -4.47 -14.66 -35.39
CA GLN A 11 -3.09 -14.38 -35.78
C GLN A 11 -2.82 -12.87 -35.78
N ASP A 12 -3.73 -12.07 -36.33
CA ASP A 12 -3.60 -10.60 -36.31
C ASP A 12 -3.56 -10.04 -34.89
N ILE A 13 -4.35 -10.62 -33.98
CA ILE A 13 -4.34 -10.25 -32.55
C ILE A 13 -3.01 -10.68 -31.91
N ALA A 14 -2.51 -11.87 -32.20
CA ALA A 14 -1.23 -12.35 -31.69
C ALA A 14 -0.06 -11.45 -32.13
N ASP A 15 -0.06 -11.08 -33.41
CA ASP A 15 0.96 -10.22 -34.01
C ASP A 15 0.87 -8.78 -33.46
N LYS A 16 -0.34 -8.20 -33.41
CA LYS A 16 -0.57 -6.85 -32.85
C LYS A 16 -0.17 -6.77 -31.37
N THR A 17 -0.38 -7.85 -30.61
CA THR A 17 -0.13 -7.89 -29.16
C THR A 17 1.24 -8.43 -28.79
N ASN A 18 2.09 -8.79 -29.77
CA ASN A 18 3.36 -9.49 -29.58
C ASN A 18 3.25 -10.60 -28.51
N SER A 19 2.25 -11.45 -28.70
CA SER A 19 1.93 -12.58 -27.82
C SER A 19 1.76 -13.83 -28.66
N SER A 20 1.99 -15.01 -28.09
CA SER A 20 1.86 -16.24 -28.87
C SER A 20 0.40 -16.46 -29.29
N TYR A 21 0.21 -17.02 -30.49
CA TYR A 21 -1.12 -17.45 -30.97
C TYR A 21 -1.83 -18.34 -29.94
N THR A 22 -1.09 -19.23 -29.29
CA THR A 22 -1.60 -20.11 -28.23
C THR A 22 -2.15 -19.31 -27.05
N THR A 23 -1.42 -18.29 -26.58
CA THR A 23 -1.86 -17.40 -25.49
C THR A 23 -3.18 -16.70 -25.85
N ILE A 24 -3.26 -16.08 -27.03
CA ILE A 24 -4.48 -15.38 -27.47
C ILE A 24 -5.66 -16.35 -27.66
N ARG A 25 -5.39 -17.53 -28.20
CA ARG A 25 -6.41 -18.60 -28.35
C ARG A 25 -6.93 -19.08 -27.01
N GLU A 26 -6.07 -19.24 -26.01
CA GLU A 26 -6.46 -19.68 -24.67
C GLU A 26 -7.22 -18.60 -23.89
N ILE A 27 -6.84 -17.31 -24.06
CA ILE A 27 -7.59 -16.16 -23.55
C ILE A 27 -9.01 -16.15 -24.15
N LYS A 28 -9.12 -16.23 -25.48
CA LYS A 28 -10.43 -16.24 -26.18
C LYS A 28 -11.33 -17.41 -25.74
N LYS A 29 -10.73 -18.54 -25.38
CA LYS A 29 -11.44 -19.73 -24.90
C LYS A 29 -11.72 -19.73 -23.40
N GLY A 30 -11.22 -18.74 -22.65
CA GLY A 30 -11.36 -18.68 -21.19
C GLY A 30 -10.67 -19.83 -20.44
N ILE A 31 -9.67 -20.48 -21.05
CA ILE A 31 -8.97 -21.64 -20.47
C ILE A 31 -7.58 -21.31 -19.92
N LEU A 32 -7.08 -20.09 -20.17
CA LEU A 32 -5.79 -19.66 -19.66
C LEU A 32 -5.88 -19.46 -18.13
N LYS A 33 -5.20 -20.32 -17.37
CA LYS A 33 -5.28 -20.32 -15.90
C LYS A 33 -4.40 -19.25 -15.24
N ASN A 34 -3.26 -18.91 -15.83
CA ASN A 34 -2.23 -18.09 -15.20
C ASN A 34 -1.70 -17.01 -16.16
N LEU A 35 -2.48 -15.96 -16.40
CA LEU A 35 -1.99 -14.74 -17.05
C LEU A 35 -1.63 -13.71 -15.99
N SER A 36 -0.39 -13.21 -15.99
CA SER A 36 -0.03 -12.12 -15.08
C SER A 36 -0.78 -10.84 -15.47
N VAL A 37 -1.17 -10.04 -14.48
CA VAL A 37 -1.85 -8.74 -14.70
C VAL A 37 -1.04 -7.85 -15.62
N LYS A 38 0.29 -7.80 -15.45
CA LYS A 38 1.21 -7.07 -16.33
C LYS A 38 1.08 -7.51 -17.80
N LYS A 39 1.00 -8.81 -18.06
CA LYS A 39 0.87 -9.33 -19.43
C LYS A 39 -0.53 -9.08 -20.00
N ALA A 40 -1.57 -9.18 -19.16
CA ALA A 40 -2.94 -8.84 -19.55
C ALA A 40 -3.08 -7.37 -19.97
N LEU A 41 -2.49 -6.45 -19.19
CA LEU A 41 -2.46 -5.02 -19.51
C LEU A 41 -1.61 -4.72 -20.75
N GLU A 42 -0.49 -5.41 -20.96
CA GLU A 42 0.32 -5.26 -22.18
C GLU A 42 -0.47 -5.65 -23.44
N ILE A 43 -1.23 -6.75 -23.37
CA ILE A 43 -2.13 -7.20 -24.44
C ILE A 43 -3.25 -6.16 -24.64
N SER A 44 -3.90 -5.73 -23.56
CA SER A 44 -4.97 -4.73 -23.56
C SER A 44 -4.53 -3.41 -24.21
N LYS A 45 -3.40 -2.86 -23.76
CA LYS A 45 -2.79 -1.62 -24.30
C LYS A 45 -2.56 -1.69 -25.81
N ARG A 46 -2.11 -2.85 -26.32
CA ARG A 46 -1.87 -3.06 -27.76
C ARG A 46 -3.16 -3.28 -28.57
N LEU A 47 -4.28 -3.56 -27.90
CA LEU A 47 -5.61 -3.65 -28.48
C LEU A 47 -6.45 -2.39 -28.26
N ASP A 48 -5.80 -1.27 -27.94
CA ASP A 48 -6.46 0.02 -27.68
C ASP A 48 -7.42 -0.02 -26.48
N GLY A 49 -7.22 -0.99 -25.57
CA GLY A 49 -7.90 -1.09 -24.28
C GLY A 49 -7.12 -0.43 -23.13
N PRO A 50 -7.56 -0.62 -21.87
CA PRO A 50 -6.97 0.03 -20.71
C PRO A 50 -5.49 -0.32 -20.56
N LYS A 51 -4.68 0.72 -20.30
CA LYS A 51 -3.22 0.70 -20.33
C LYS A 51 -2.61 0.43 -18.96
N ASN A 52 -3.36 0.73 -17.90
CA ASN A 52 -3.00 0.50 -16.51
C ASN A 52 -4.22 0.01 -15.72
N LEU A 53 -4.00 -0.39 -14.47
CA LEU A 53 -5.07 -0.87 -13.58
C LEU A 53 -6.11 0.21 -13.27
N GLU A 54 -5.71 1.49 -13.23
CA GLU A 54 -6.62 2.60 -12.95
C GLU A 54 -7.65 2.80 -14.07
N GLU A 55 -7.19 2.81 -15.33
CA GLU A 55 -8.06 2.83 -16.51
C GLU A 55 -8.96 1.60 -16.53
N LEU A 56 -8.42 0.40 -16.23
CA LEU A 56 -9.20 -0.83 -16.16
C LEU A 56 -10.31 -0.73 -15.09
N VAL A 57 -9.99 -0.26 -13.88
CA VAL A 57 -10.97 -0.08 -12.80
C VAL A 57 -12.00 0.98 -13.19
N LYS A 58 -11.59 2.09 -13.82
CA LYS A 58 -12.49 3.15 -14.26
C LYS A 58 -13.48 2.66 -15.32
N GLU A 59 -13.01 1.90 -16.30
CA GLU A 59 -13.87 1.28 -17.32
C GLU A 59 -14.79 0.23 -16.70
N THR A 60 -14.25 -0.66 -15.86
CA THR A 60 -15.03 -1.68 -15.16
C THR A 60 -16.10 -1.05 -14.29
N LYS A 61 -15.80 0.06 -13.59
CA LYS A 61 -16.76 0.76 -12.73
C LYS A 61 -17.99 1.26 -13.49
N THR A 62 -17.84 1.53 -14.79
CA THR A 62 -18.93 1.99 -15.64
C THR A 62 -19.86 0.82 -16.03
N ALA A 63 -19.32 -0.40 -16.11
CA ALA A 63 -20.05 -1.60 -16.50
C ALA A 63 -20.56 -2.43 -15.29
N ASP A 64 -19.71 -2.64 -14.29
CA ASP A 64 -19.98 -3.36 -13.06
C ASP A 64 -19.21 -2.72 -11.87
N PRO A 65 -19.88 -1.90 -11.06
CA PRO A 65 -19.29 -1.27 -9.88
C PRO A 65 -18.78 -2.26 -8.82
N ASN A 66 -19.40 -3.43 -8.68
CA ASN A 66 -19.01 -4.42 -7.68
C ASN A 66 -17.74 -5.15 -8.10
N GLU A 67 -17.62 -5.49 -9.38
CA GLU A 67 -16.43 -6.11 -9.94
C GLU A 67 -15.24 -5.14 -9.94
N ALA A 68 -15.47 -3.85 -10.20
CA ALA A 68 -14.46 -2.80 -10.05
C ALA A 68 -13.94 -2.71 -8.61
N GLN A 69 -14.82 -2.83 -7.61
CA GLN A 69 -14.43 -2.82 -6.20
C GLN A 69 -13.61 -4.05 -5.81
N GLU A 70 -13.97 -5.24 -6.33
CA GLU A 70 -13.20 -6.47 -6.11
C GLU A 70 -11.83 -6.43 -6.82
N LEU A 71 -11.73 -5.83 -8.01
CA LEU A 71 -10.47 -5.59 -8.73
C LEU A 71 -9.53 -4.70 -7.91
N SER A 72 -10.01 -3.55 -7.44
CA SER A 72 -9.24 -2.67 -6.56
C SER A 72 -8.81 -3.38 -5.27
N ARG A 73 -9.66 -4.23 -4.71
CA ARG A 73 -9.33 -4.98 -3.49
C ARG A 73 -8.27 -6.06 -3.71
N ARG A 74 -8.33 -6.81 -4.81
CA ARG A 74 -7.43 -7.95 -5.09
C ARG A 74 -6.04 -7.52 -5.58
N PHE A 75 -5.98 -6.46 -6.37
CA PHE A 75 -4.74 -5.98 -7.00
C PHE A 75 -4.26 -4.68 -6.40
N SER A 76 -4.66 -4.43 -5.17
CA SER A 76 -4.42 -3.22 -4.41
C SER A 76 -2.91 -2.83 -4.46
N HIS A 77 -2.02 -3.78 -4.15
CA HIS A 77 -0.56 -3.66 -4.21
C HIS A 77 0.07 -3.32 -5.58
N LEU A 78 -0.73 -3.20 -6.65
CA LEU A 78 -0.27 -2.86 -8.01
C LEU A 78 -0.75 -1.47 -8.46
N PHE A 79 -1.47 -0.73 -7.61
CA PHE A 79 -1.74 0.69 -7.83
C PHE A 79 -0.57 1.53 -7.31
N ASP A 80 -0.31 2.68 -7.94
CA ASP A 80 0.65 3.64 -7.44
C ASP A 80 0.23 4.06 -6.02
N PHE A 81 1.23 4.29 -5.15
CA PHE A 81 0.99 4.71 -3.77
C PHE A 81 0.43 6.13 -3.78
N ASN A 82 -0.88 6.24 -3.97
CA ASN A 82 -1.57 7.51 -4.04
C ASN A 82 -1.52 8.16 -2.65
N MET A 83 -0.79 9.28 -2.55
CA MET A 83 -0.89 10.14 -1.37
C MET A 83 -2.37 10.49 -1.16
N MET A 84 -2.86 10.27 0.04
CA MET A 84 -4.25 10.59 0.34
C MET A 84 -4.53 12.07 0.12
N PRO A 85 -5.77 12.42 -0.28
CA PRO A 85 -6.23 13.81 -0.23
C PRO A 85 -6.05 14.41 1.18
N GLU A 86 -5.60 15.67 1.29
CA GLU A 86 -5.30 16.37 2.57
C GLU A 86 -6.37 16.21 3.65
N LYS A 87 -7.65 16.07 3.26
CA LYS A 87 -8.78 15.83 4.20
C LYS A 87 -8.62 14.56 5.05
N PHE A 88 -7.83 13.59 4.61
CA PHE A 88 -7.55 12.35 5.34
C PHE A 88 -6.26 12.43 6.16
N ASP A 89 -5.35 13.36 5.86
CA ASP A 89 -4.14 13.58 6.66
C ASP A 89 -4.50 14.02 8.08
N ASP A 90 -5.47 14.92 8.24
CA ASP A 90 -5.96 15.36 9.55
C ASP A 90 -6.67 14.24 10.31
N LEU A 91 -7.32 13.33 9.59
CA LEU A 91 -7.97 12.16 10.18
C LEU A 91 -6.94 11.17 10.71
N ILE A 92 -5.93 10.85 9.90
CA ILE A 92 -4.85 9.96 10.34
C ILE A 92 -4.11 10.60 11.49
N ALA A 93 -3.72 11.87 11.36
CA ALA A 93 -3.08 12.64 12.41
C ALA A 93 -3.94 12.88 13.67
N ASN A 94 -5.18 12.39 13.72
CA ASN A 94 -5.99 12.40 14.92
C ASN A 94 -5.68 11.18 15.79
N LYS A 95 -5.32 11.42 17.05
CA LYS A 95 -4.96 10.40 18.03
C LYS A 95 -6.03 9.32 18.23
N ASP A 96 -7.30 9.66 18.12
CA ASP A 96 -8.39 8.72 18.40
C ASP A 96 -8.71 7.82 17.21
N PHE A 97 -8.55 8.32 15.98
CA PHE A 97 -8.57 7.48 14.78
C PHE A 97 -7.30 6.64 14.64
N SER A 98 -6.14 7.19 14.99
CA SER A 98 -4.84 6.51 14.90
C SER A 98 -4.82 5.15 15.60
N LYS A 99 -5.43 5.04 16.79
CA LYS A 99 -5.45 3.79 17.55
C LYS A 99 -6.19 2.66 16.82
N ILE A 100 -7.32 2.99 16.19
CA ILE A 100 -8.12 2.02 15.42
C ILE A 100 -7.36 1.65 14.14
N LEU A 101 -6.80 2.64 13.45
CA LEU A 101 -6.02 2.43 12.24
C LEU A 101 -4.80 1.53 12.51
N TRP A 102 -4.00 1.83 13.54
CA TRP A 102 -2.85 1.00 13.89
C TRP A 102 -3.24 -0.44 14.23
N ALA A 103 -4.35 -0.62 14.94
CA ALA A 103 -4.84 -1.96 15.25
C ALA A 103 -5.30 -2.70 13.97
N ALA A 104 -5.97 -2.00 13.05
CA ALA A 104 -6.41 -2.56 11.77
C ALA A 104 -5.25 -2.92 10.83
N PHE A 105 -4.15 -2.15 10.86
CA PHE A 105 -2.93 -2.41 10.09
C PHE A 105 -1.97 -3.41 10.76
N SER A 106 -2.28 -3.91 11.95
CA SER A 106 -1.52 -4.99 12.59
C SER A 106 -1.83 -6.36 11.95
N VAL A 107 -0.92 -7.32 12.04
CA VAL A 107 -1.04 -8.71 11.56
C VAL A 107 -2.18 -9.44 12.25
N SER A 108 -2.43 -9.13 13.53
CA SER A 108 -3.58 -9.67 14.27
C SER A 108 -4.90 -9.01 13.90
N HIS A 109 -4.86 -7.85 13.24
CA HIS A 109 -6.01 -6.98 13.02
C HIS A 109 -6.78 -6.69 14.33
N ILE A 110 -8.00 -6.20 14.24
CA ILE A 110 -8.87 -5.99 15.41
C ILE A 110 -10.32 -6.31 15.08
N SER A 111 -11.07 -6.88 16.03
CA SER A 111 -12.51 -7.11 15.85
C SER A 111 -13.35 -5.91 16.32
N ARG A 112 -14.58 -5.77 15.80
CA ARG A 112 -15.58 -4.81 16.33
C ARG A 112 -15.79 -4.94 17.83
N LYS A 113 -15.85 -6.17 18.33
CA LYS A 113 -16.03 -6.46 19.75
C LYS A 113 -14.88 -5.90 20.59
N GLU A 114 -13.65 -6.00 20.11
CA GLU A 114 -12.49 -5.42 20.78
C GLU A 114 -12.47 -3.90 20.69
N ILE A 115 -12.87 -3.32 19.56
CA ILE A 115 -13.04 -1.86 19.40
C ILE A 115 -14.02 -1.34 20.45
N LEU A 116 -15.21 -1.95 20.53
CA LEU A 116 -16.24 -1.58 21.50
C LEU A 116 -15.77 -1.78 22.94
N TYR A 117 -15.07 -2.88 23.23
CA TYR A 117 -14.51 -3.13 24.56
C TYR A 117 -13.45 -2.10 24.98
N ARG A 118 -12.56 -1.70 24.06
CA ARG A 118 -11.44 -0.80 24.34
C ARG A 118 -11.84 0.67 24.33
N TRP A 119 -12.78 1.06 23.47
CA TRP A 119 -13.08 2.46 23.16
C TRP A 119 -14.57 2.82 23.26
N GLY A 120 -15.43 1.86 23.61
CA GLY A 120 -16.86 2.09 23.76
C GLY A 120 -17.55 2.50 22.46
N LYS A 121 -18.73 3.10 22.60
CA LYS A 121 -19.56 3.54 21.47
C LYS A 121 -18.85 4.56 20.58
N ASP A 122 -18.06 5.44 21.20
CA ASP A 122 -17.25 6.44 20.51
C ASP A 122 -16.20 5.80 19.56
N GLY A 123 -15.62 4.66 19.94
CA GLY A 123 -14.74 3.89 19.05
C GLY A 123 -15.47 3.19 17.91
N GLU A 124 -16.69 2.71 18.16
CA GLU A 124 -17.55 2.12 17.14
C GLU A 124 -17.98 3.17 16.11
N ASP A 125 -18.39 4.37 16.55
CA ASP A 125 -18.80 5.44 15.64
C ASP A 125 -17.63 5.92 14.76
N LYS A 126 -16.40 5.94 15.31
CA LYS A 126 -15.18 6.19 14.53
C LYS A 126 -14.88 5.08 13.53
N LEU A 127 -15.11 3.82 13.91
CA LEU A 127 -14.96 2.69 13.00
C LEU A 127 -15.91 2.81 11.81
N GLU A 128 -17.19 3.12 12.05
CA GLU A 128 -18.16 3.31 10.96
C GLU A 128 -17.70 4.38 9.99
N TYR A 129 -17.22 5.51 10.50
CA TYR A 129 -16.67 6.57 9.66
C TYR A 129 -15.45 6.10 8.85
N LEU A 130 -14.54 5.31 9.44
CA LEU A 130 -13.39 4.75 8.71
C LEU A 130 -13.80 3.75 7.61
N LEU A 131 -14.86 2.98 7.85
CA LEU A 131 -15.43 2.03 6.88
C LEU A 131 -16.12 2.76 5.73
N GLU A 132 -16.91 3.80 6.02
CA GLU A 132 -17.54 4.66 5.01
C GLU A 132 -16.51 5.31 4.08
N LEU A 133 -15.38 5.75 4.65
CA LEU A 133 -14.27 6.31 3.89
C LEU A 133 -13.47 5.25 3.13
N GLY A 134 -13.67 3.96 3.42
CA GLY A 134 -12.97 2.85 2.78
C GLY A 134 -11.49 2.75 3.13
N ILE A 135 -11.05 3.38 4.23
CA ILE A 135 -9.67 3.34 4.74
C ILE A 135 -9.41 2.01 5.44
N VAL A 136 -10.46 1.44 6.03
CA VAL A 136 -10.48 0.09 6.58
C VAL A 136 -11.61 -0.70 5.95
N ILE A 137 -11.51 -2.02 5.99
CA ILE A 137 -12.54 -2.96 5.56
C ILE A 137 -12.78 -4.01 6.64
N GLU A 138 -13.97 -4.60 6.64
CA GLU A 138 -14.28 -5.74 7.50
C GLU A 138 -14.30 -7.02 6.68
N GLU A 139 -13.42 -7.96 7.03
CA GLU A 139 -13.32 -9.25 6.37
C GLU A 139 -13.16 -10.35 7.42
N SER A 140 -14.02 -11.37 7.36
CA SER A 140 -14.00 -12.51 8.30
C SER A 140 -14.10 -12.09 9.78
N GLY A 141 -14.86 -11.03 10.08
CA GLY A 141 -15.05 -10.50 11.44
C GLY A 141 -13.88 -9.69 12.00
N LEU A 142 -12.87 -9.39 11.16
CA LEU A 142 -11.71 -8.57 11.49
C LEU A 142 -11.70 -7.30 10.65
N ILE A 143 -11.34 -6.19 11.28
CA ILE A 143 -11.12 -4.90 10.66
C ILE A 143 -9.68 -4.83 10.17
N LYS A 144 -9.50 -4.70 8.86
CA LYS A 144 -8.21 -4.63 8.19
C LYS A 144 -8.01 -3.26 7.56
N GLY A 145 -6.80 -2.71 7.68
CA GLY A 145 -6.44 -1.48 6.98
C GLY A 145 -6.21 -1.70 5.48
N VAL A 146 -6.60 -0.73 4.65
CA VAL A 146 -6.36 -0.72 3.21
C VAL A 146 -5.14 0.17 2.91
N ALA A 147 -3.99 -0.45 2.63
CA ALA A 147 -2.70 0.26 2.57
C ALA A 147 -2.67 1.42 1.57
N GLU A 148 -3.17 1.24 0.34
CA GLU A 148 -3.21 2.34 -0.65
C GLU A 148 -4.13 3.51 -0.28
N LYS A 149 -5.05 3.30 0.67
CA LYS A 149 -6.02 4.32 1.10
C LYS A 149 -5.71 4.88 2.48
N ALA A 150 -4.55 4.52 3.04
CA ALA A 150 -4.09 4.97 4.36
C ALA A 150 -2.64 5.49 4.35
N GLY A 151 -2.07 5.73 3.16
CA GLY A 151 -0.77 6.38 2.99
C GLY A 151 -0.81 7.91 3.18
N GLY A 152 -0.37 8.38 4.35
CA GLY A 152 -0.20 9.81 4.62
C GLY A 152 1.14 10.34 4.11
N ASP A 153 1.24 11.66 3.92
CA ASP A 153 2.50 12.32 3.60
C ASP A 153 3.52 12.26 4.75
N ILE A 154 4.74 12.76 4.54
CA ILE A 154 5.78 12.78 5.58
C ILE A 154 5.35 13.61 6.81
N LYS A 155 4.52 14.65 6.64
CA LYS A 155 4.01 15.45 7.77
C LYS A 155 3.06 14.61 8.61
N SER A 156 2.18 13.84 7.98
CA SER A 156 1.31 12.86 8.64
C SER A 156 2.14 11.81 9.36
N ALA A 157 3.22 11.31 8.76
CA ALA A 157 4.15 10.40 9.45
C ALA A 157 4.77 11.04 10.70
N TYR A 158 5.20 12.30 10.65
CA TYR A 158 5.70 13.01 11.84
C TYR A 158 4.63 13.20 12.91
N LYS A 159 3.40 13.55 12.52
CA LYS A 159 2.26 13.65 13.47
C LYS A 159 1.96 12.28 14.11
N GLN A 160 1.97 11.20 13.33
CA GLN A 160 1.81 9.82 13.81
C GLN A 160 2.90 9.42 14.80
N LEU A 161 4.17 9.74 14.50
CA LEU A 161 5.29 9.52 15.40
C LEU A 161 5.13 10.32 16.70
N GLY A 162 4.66 11.57 16.62
CA GLY A 162 4.33 12.39 17.78
C GLY A 162 3.26 11.77 18.67
N ILE A 163 2.20 11.22 18.08
CA ILE A 163 1.16 10.47 18.82
C ILE A 163 1.74 9.21 19.45
N GLY A 164 2.53 8.45 18.70
CA GLY A 164 3.19 7.24 19.18
C GLY A 164 4.10 7.53 20.38
N TYR A 165 4.87 8.62 20.32
CA TYR A 165 5.72 9.09 21.40
C TYR A 165 4.90 9.52 22.63
N GLY A 166 3.81 10.26 22.42
CA GLY A 166 2.89 10.65 23.51
C GLY A 166 2.14 9.47 24.15
N LEU A 167 2.13 8.31 23.50
CA LEU A 167 1.57 7.04 24.01
C LEU A 167 2.66 6.08 24.49
N TYR A 168 3.93 6.47 24.40
CA TYR A 168 5.06 5.64 24.79
C TYR A 168 5.20 5.61 26.31
N ASN A 169 5.32 4.40 26.85
CA ASN A 169 5.61 4.14 28.26
C ASN A 169 6.87 3.29 28.37
N ILE A 170 7.87 3.79 29.09
CA ILE A 170 9.13 3.10 29.34
C ILE A 170 8.90 1.74 30.00
N ALA A 171 7.91 1.62 30.90
CA ALA A 171 7.58 0.37 31.58
C ALA A 171 7.05 -0.72 30.61
N ASN A 172 6.54 -0.31 29.45
CA ASN A 172 6.04 -1.22 28.41
C ASN A 172 7.10 -1.51 27.34
N ALA A 173 8.26 -0.86 27.39
CA ALA A 173 9.31 -0.99 26.38
C ALA A 173 9.94 -2.39 26.40
N GLU A 174 10.19 -2.93 27.59
CA GLU A 174 10.75 -4.28 27.77
C GLU A 174 9.76 -5.39 27.41
N LYS A 175 8.47 -5.09 27.44
CA LYS A 175 7.38 -6.04 27.14
C LYS A 175 6.90 -5.99 25.70
N GLU A 176 7.41 -5.04 24.91
CA GLU A 176 6.93 -4.76 23.54
C GLU A 176 5.42 -4.42 23.48
N GLU A 177 4.87 -3.85 24.56
CA GLU A 177 3.44 -3.50 24.70
C GLU A 177 3.17 -2.02 24.41
N ASN A 178 4.17 -1.28 23.91
CA ASN A 178 3.97 0.11 23.51
C ASN A 178 3.12 0.23 22.25
N TRP A 179 2.40 1.34 22.10
CA TRP A 179 1.65 1.61 20.87
C TRP A 179 2.53 1.66 19.62
N ILE A 180 3.76 2.14 19.75
CA ILE A 180 4.80 2.04 18.70
C ILE A 180 5.17 0.57 18.43
N SER A 181 5.10 -0.31 19.43
CA SER A 181 5.30 -1.75 19.25
C SER A 181 4.09 -2.44 18.59
N LEU A 182 2.89 -1.86 18.67
CA LEU A 182 1.75 -2.32 17.86
C LEU A 182 1.91 -1.96 16.37
N GLN A 183 2.63 -0.88 16.03
CA GLN A 183 3.06 -0.62 14.64
C GLN A 183 4.05 -1.70 14.14
N THR A 184 4.83 -2.32 15.05
CA THR A 184 5.72 -3.43 14.69
C THR A 184 5.00 -4.77 14.49
N ASN A 185 3.70 -4.85 14.75
CA ASN A 185 2.88 -5.97 14.28
C ASN A 185 2.39 -5.76 12.85
N SER A 186 2.76 -4.72 12.11
CA SER A 186 2.47 -4.65 10.66
C SER A 186 3.19 -5.75 9.86
N VAL A 187 4.27 -6.29 10.43
CA VAL A 187 5.10 -7.38 9.91
C VAL A 187 5.38 -8.38 11.05
N ASN A 188 5.77 -9.61 10.72
CA ASN A 188 6.02 -10.62 11.75
C ASN A 188 7.35 -10.37 12.51
N LEU A 189 7.49 -10.97 13.70
CA LEU A 189 8.66 -10.77 14.56
C LEU A 189 9.99 -11.17 13.90
N THR A 190 10.00 -12.18 13.04
CA THR A 190 11.20 -12.58 12.29
C THR A 190 11.68 -11.44 11.40
N PHE A 191 10.77 -10.83 10.64
CA PHE A 191 11.07 -9.66 9.81
C PHE A 191 11.64 -8.51 10.63
N VAL A 192 11.02 -8.19 11.78
CA VAL A 192 11.52 -7.13 12.67
C VAL A 192 12.93 -7.43 13.18
N ARG A 193 13.22 -8.68 13.54
CA ARG A 193 14.55 -9.09 14.02
C ARG A 193 15.61 -8.98 12.93
N GLU A 194 15.32 -9.47 11.73
CA GLU A 194 16.22 -9.37 10.57
C GLU A 194 16.55 -7.91 10.27
N PHE A 195 15.53 -7.06 10.16
CA PHE A 195 15.72 -5.64 9.85
C PHE A 195 16.46 -4.87 10.96
N ARG A 196 16.24 -5.24 12.23
CA ARG A 196 17.00 -4.67 13.38
C ARG A 196 18.48 -5.02 13.28
N GLU A 197 18.83 -6.24 12.89
CA GLU A 197 20.22 -6.65 12.71
C GLU A 197 20.88 -5.94 11.52
N ASP A 198 20.15 -5.76 10.40
CA ASP A 198 20.63 -4.99 9.26
C ASP A 198 20.90 -3.52 9.62
N LEU A 199 20.00 -2.89 10.38
CA LEU A 199 20.19 -1.54 10.90
C LEU A 199 21.39 -1.45 11.84
N ARG A 200 21.59 -2.44 12.72
CA ARG A 200 22.77 -2.51 13.60
C ARG A 200 24.06 -2.61 12.80
N ALA A 201 24.10 -3.48 11.79
CA ALA A 201 25.25 -3.63 10.91
C ALA A 201 25.55 -2.33 10.14
N LEU A 202 24.51 -1.65 9.65
CA LEU A 202 24.62 -0.34 9.02
C LEU A 202 25.22 0.70 9.97
N PHE A 203 24.81 0.72 11.25
CA PHE A 203 25.33 1.67 12.24
C PHE A 203 26.77 1.42 12.61
N ALA A 204 27.16 0.15 12.76
CA ALA A 204 28.54 -0.22 12.99
C ALA A 204 29.41 0.25 11.81
N LYS A 205 28.96 0.01 10.57
CA LYS A 205 29.64 0.46 9.35
C LYS A 205 29.72 1.98 9.25
N PHE A 206 28.67 2.70 9.67
CA PHE A 206 28.70 4.16 9.72
C PHE A 206 29.76 4.63 10.70
N ASP A 207 29.73 4.16 11.95
CA ASP A 207 30.68 4.59 13.00
C ASP A 207 32.12 4.35 12.57
N GLU A 208 32.41 3.18 12.00
CA GLU A 208 33.73 2.83 11.50
C GLU A 208 34.23 3.83 10.46
N LYS A 209 33.37 4.20 9.51
CA LYS A 209 33.74 5.12 8.41
C LYS A 209 33.75 6.58 8.83
N SER A 210 32.80 6.99 9.66
CA SER A 210 32.62 8.38 10.11
C SER A 210 33.73 8.86 11.03
N ASN A 211 34.55 7.95 11.56
CA ASN A 211 35.73 8.28 12.35
C ASN A 211 36.92 8.76 11.49
N SER A 212 36.83 8.67 10.16
CA SER A 212 37.85 9.21 9.26
C SER A 212 37.57 10.67 8.90
N SER A 213 38.62 11.48 8.77
CA SER A 213 38.52 12.89 8.34
C SER A 213 37.87 13.07 6.97
N LYS A 214 37.87 12.02 6.13
CA LYS A 214 37.28 12.00 4.79
C LYS A 214 35.76 11.80 4.80
N TYR A 215 35.20 11.12 5.82
CA TYR A 215 33.79 10.75 5.87
C TYR A 215 33.11 11.16 7.19
N ALA A 216 33.69 12.14 7.90
CA ALA A 216 33.15 12.63 9.16
C ALA A 216 31.70 13.11 8.98
N GLY A 217 30.80 12.59 9.81
CA GLY A 217 29.38 12.85 9.68
C GLY A 217 28.61 12.47 10.94
N ASN A 218 27.39 13.00 11.06
CA ASN A 218 26.51 12.70 12.18
C ASN A 218 25.42 11.72 11.75
N LYS A 219 25.22 10.63 12.51
CA LYS A 219 24.19 9.61 12.22
C LYS A 219 22.79 10.20 12.05
N ARG A 220 22.40 11.16 12.90
CA ARG A 220 21.06 11.78 12.85
C ARG A 220 20.89 12.58 11.56
N VAL A 221 21.94 13.28 11.13
CA VAL A 221 21.93 14.05 9.88
C VAL A 221 21.92 13.12 8.67
N LEU A 222 22.71 12.03 8.69
CA LEU A 222 22.68 11.02 7.61
C LEU A 222 21.27 10.44 7.44
N PHE A 223 20.60 10.08 8.54
CA PHE A 223 19.23 9.58 8.46
C PHE A 223 18.26 10.61 7.93
N GLY A 224 18.34 11.86 8.42
CA GLY A 224 17.56 12.96 7.87
C GLY A 224 17.72 13.05 6.35
N MET A 225 18.96 13.00 5.85
CA MET A 225 19.24 13.04 4.41
C MET A 225 18.76 11.80 3.64
N ILE A 226 18.89 10.58 4.19
CA ILE A 226 18.39 9.37 3.53
C ILE A 226 16.86 9.45 3.39
N PHE A 227 16.16 9.81 4.47
CA PHE A 227 14.71 9.95 4.45
C PHE A 227 14.23 11.10 3.56
N ASP A 228 15.00 12.19 3.48
CA ASP A 228 14.73 13.32 2.58
C ASP A 228 14.94 12.94 1.10
N ARG A 229 16.00 12.17 0.79
CA ARG A 229 16.27 11.70 -0.58
C ARG A 229 15.24 10.70 -1.10
N TYR A 230 14.62 9.92 -0.21
CA TYR A 230 13.46 9.10 -0.57
C TYR A 230 12.28 9.94 -1.08
N LEU A 231 12.21 11.25 -0.79
CA LEU A 231 11.20 12.15 -1.36
C LEU A 231 11.58 12.61 -2.78
N GLU A 232 12.86 12.88 -3.05
CA GLU A 232 13.33 13.23 -4.40
C GLU A 232 13.22 12.04 -5.37
N ASP A 233 13.55 10.83 -4.93
CA ASP A 233 13.47 9.62 -5.76
C ASP A 233 12.02 9.26 -6.16
N ILE A 234 11.01 9.64 -5.35
CA ILE A 234 9.58 9.52 -5.70
C ILE A 234 9.20 10.51 -6.81
N HIS A 235 9.81 11.70 -6.83
CA HIS A 235 9.54 12.73 -7.83
C HIS A 235 10.31 12.54 -9.14
N GLU A 236 11.43 11.82 -9.15
CA GLU A 236 12.18 11.52 -10.38
C GLU A 236 11.47 10.48 -11.29
N GLU A 237 10.60 9.62 -10.76
CA GLU A 237 9.77 8.73 -11.58
C GLU A 237 8.68 9.50 -12.36
N ASP A 238 8.23 10.65 -11.85
CA ASP A 238 7.28 11.55 -12.53
C ASP A 238 7.93 12.46 -13.59
N LEU A 239 9.25 12.63 -13.55
CA LEU A 239 10.00 13.47 -14.50
C LEU A 239 10.50 12.71 -15.74
N ASN A 240 10.36 11.39 -15.76
CA ASN A 240 10.79 10.52 -16.86
C ASN A 240 9.63 9.81 -17.60
N GLN A 241 8.38 10.23 -17.40
CA GLN A 241 7.22 9.90 -18.25
C GLN A 241 6.82 11.09 -19.13
#